data_AF-K7WRX7-F1
#
_entry.id   AF-K7WRX7-F1
#
_cell.length_a   1.000
_cell.length_b   1.000
_cell.length_c   1.000
_cell.angle_alpha   90.00
_cell.angle_beta   90.00
_cell.angle_gamma   90.00
#
_symmetry.space_group_name_H-M   'P 1'
#
loop_
_entity.id
_entity.type
_entity.pdbx_description
1 polymer ?
#
loop_
_entity_poly.entity_id
_entity_poly.type
_entity_poly.pdbx_seq_one_letter_code
_entity_poly.pdbx_strand_id
1 'polypeptide(L)'
;ISEQNGEWMLENDYPYTSHSSNQCYFDASKGVSKTTKIVQLPINEEKILAACAEYGVISCCIDSSPIDFMYYSEGIFDTDQCNAWELDHAVNIVGY
;
A
#
# COMPACT_ATOMS: atom_id res chain seq x y z
N ILE A 1 7.71 -8.53 -8.71
CA ILE A 1 7.04 -9.57 -9.54
C ILE A 1 8.01 -10.15 -10.55
N SER A 2 8.67 -9.35 -11.39
CA SER A 2 9.66 -9.83 -12.35
C SER A 2 10.91 -10.43 -11.70
N GLU A 3 11.45 -9.79 -10.66
CA GLU A 3 12.75 -10.17 -10.08
C GLU A 3 12.70 -11.42 -9.21
N GLN A 4 11.55 -11.67 -8.58
CA GLN A 4 11.34 -12.75 -7.62
C GLN A 4 10.21 -13.70 -8.04
N ASN A 5 9.89 -13.77 -9.35
CA ASN A 5 8.84 -14.64 -9.92
C ASN A 5 7.44 -14.47 -9.28
N GLY A 6 7.17 -13.27 -8.75
CA GLY A 6 5.96 -12.95 -8.01
C GLY A 6 5.93 -13.45 -6.58
N GLU A 7 7.01 -14.06 -6.09
CA GLU A 7 7.07 -14.69 -4.78
C GLU A 7 7.61 -13.75 -3.71
N TRP A 8 7.12 -13.90 -2.47
CA TRP A 8 7.56 -13.08 -1.34
C TRP A 8 7.89 -13.97 -0.15
N MET A 9 8.92 -13.59 0.60
CA MET A 9 9.29 -14.23 1.86
C MET A 9 8.45 -13.68 3.01
N LEU A 10 8.36 -14.43 4.10
CA LEU A 10 7.75 -13.96 5.34
C LEU A 10 8.63 -12.88 5.99
N GLU A 11 8.02 -12.00 6.79
CA GLU A 11 8.74 -10.99 7.57
C GLU A 11 9.83 -11.59 8.46
N ASN A 12 9.57 -12.76 9.06
CA ASN A 12 10.56 -13.45 9.90
C ASN A 12 11.77 -13.97 9.09
N ASP A 13 11.61 -14.21 7.79
CA ASP A 13 12.67 -14.68 6.90
C ASP A 13 13.42 -13.52 6.21
N TYR A 14 12.76 -12.38 6.02
CA TYR A 14 13.35 -11.13 5.51
C TYR A 14 12.90 -9.93 6.36
N PRO A 15 13.47 -9.73 7.55
CA PRO A 15 13.03 -8.66 8.44
C PRO A 15 13.32 -7.27 7.87
N TYR A 16 12.42 -6.33 8.13
CA TYR A 16 12.61 -4.93 7.80
C TYR A 16 13.80 -4.29 8.55
N THR A 17 14.67 -3.59 7.81
CA THR A 17 15.90 -2.98 8.36
C THR A 17 15.87 -1.46 8.40
N SER A 18 14.82 -0.79 7.89
CA SER A 18 14.71 0.67 7.76
C SER A 18 15.77 1.36 6.89
N HIS A 19 16.65 0.61 6.22
CA HIS A 19 17.62 1.12 5.26
C HIS A 19 17.88 0.09 4.16
N SER A 20 18.22 0.56 2.95
CA SER A 20 18.63 -0.31 1.84
C SER A 20 20.14 -0.52 1.86
N SER A 21 20.60 -1.77 1.74
CA SER A 21 22.00 -2.09 1.39
C SER A 21 22.23 -2.11 -0.13
N ASN A 22 21.20 -1.85 -0.93
CA ASN A 22 21.14 -2.08 -2.39
C ASN A 22 21.42 -3.53 -2.80
N GLN A 23 21.35 -4.48 -1.86
CA GLN A 23 21.47 -5.91 -2.13
C GLN A 23 20.12 -6.59 -1.88
N CYS A 24 19.67 -7.37 -2.86
CA CYS A 24 18.51 -8.24 -2.72
C CYS A 24 18.94 -9.55 -2.05
N TYR A 25 18.35 -9.86 -0.90
CA TYR A 25 18.58 -11.12 -0.18
C TYR A 25 17.43 -12.12 -0.35
N PHE A 26 16.64 -11.98 -1.41
CA PHE A 26 15.54 -12.92 -1.69
C PHE A 26 16.07 -14.36 -1.83
N ASP A 27 15.48 -15.28 -1.08
CA ASP A 27 15.73 -16.71 -1.14
C ASP A 27 14.49 -17.43 -1.69
N ALA A 28 14.59 -17.94 -2.91
CA ALA A 28 13.49 -18.61 -3.59
C ALA A 28 12.99 -19.87 -2.84
N SER A 29 13.82 -20.49 -2.00
CA SER A 29 13.39 -21.65 -1.19
C SER A 29 12.42 -21.28 -0.06
N LYS A 30 12.31 -19.99 0.25
CA LYS A 30 11.46 -19.42 1.31
C LYS A 30 10.31 -18.56 0.77
N GLY A 31 10.09 -18.56 -0.55
CA GLY A 31 8.95 -17.89 -1.16
C GLY A 31 7.63 -18.57 -0.77
N VAL A 32 6.67 -17.82 -0.21
CA VAL A 32 5.40 -18.38 0.32
C VAL A 32 4.14 -17.87 -0.38
N SER A 33 4.23 -16.81 -1.17
CA SER A 33 3.08 -16.19 -1.86
C SER A 33 3.35 -16.03 -3.34
N LYS A 34 2.32 -15.71 -4.15
CA LYS A 34 2.51 -15.48 -5.59
C LYS A 34 1.60 -14.39 -6.14
N THR A 35 2.16 -13.21 -6.37
CA THR A 35 1.50 -12.11 -7.07
C THR A 35 1.68 -12.29 -8.58
N THR A 36 0.57 -12.53 -9.28
CA THR A 36 0.58 -12.77 -10.74
C THR A 36 0.26 -11.53 -11.56
N LYS A 37 -0.49 -10.58 -10.98
CA LYS A 37 -0.89 -9.34 -11.64
C LYS A 37 -1.11 -8.22 -10.63
N ILE A 38 -0.97 -7.00 -11.11
CA ILE A 38 -1.42 -5.78 -10.44
C ILE A 38 -2.51 -5.19 -11.32
N VAL A 39 -3.62 -4.78 -10.70
CA VAL A 39 -4.74 -4.16 -11.40
C VAL A 39 -4.83 -2.72 -10.92
N GLN A 40 -4.74 -1.77 -11.84
CA GLN A 40 -4.90 -0.36 -11.54
C GLN A 40 -6.38 0.01 -11.62
N LEU A 41 -6.92 0.56 -10.54
CA LEU A 41 -8.28 1.08 -10.50
C LEU A 41 -8.32 2.49 -11.09
N PRO A 42 -9.43 2.89 -11.72
CA PRO A 42 -9.63 4.27 -12.15
C PRO A 42 -9.79 5.20 -10.94
N ILE A 43 -9.48 6.48 -11.12
CA ILE A 43 -9.72 7.54 -10.12
C ILE A 43 -11.23 7.79 -10.02
N ASN A 44 -11.91 6.96 -9.25
CA ASN A 44 -13.35 6.98 -9.06
C ASN A 44 -13.72 6.21 -7.78
N GLU A 45 -14.26 6.91 -6.78
CA GLU A 45 -14.52 6.32 -5.46
C GLU A 45 -15.52 5.17 -5.49
N GLU A 46 -16.60 5.25 -6.28
CA GLU A 46 -17.58 4.16 -6.42
C GLU A 46 -16.94 2.86 -6.92
N LYS A 47 -16.02 2.96 -7.88
CA LYS A 47 -15.28 1.80 -8.39
C LYS A 47 -14.27 1.27 -7.38
N ILE A 48 -13.68 2.14 -6.56
CA ILE A 48 -12.79 1.73 -5.47
C ILE A 48 -13.59 1.02 -4.38
N LEU A 49 -14.77 1.53 -4.02
CA LEU A 49 -15.70 0.93 -3.06
C LEU A 49 -16.12 -0.49 -3.50
N ALA A 50 -16.53 -0.62 -4.77
CA ALA A 50 -16.90 -1.91 -5.35
C ALA A 50 -15.72 -2.89 -5.35
N ALA A 51 -14.52 -2.42 -5.72
CA ALA A 51 -13.32 -3.25 -5.70
C ALA A 51 -12.93 -3.68 -4.28
N CYS A 52 -13.07 -2.80 -3.28
CA CYS A 52 -12.80 -3.14 -1.88
C CYS A 52 -13.78 -4.21 -1.38
N ALA A 53 -15.07 -4.09 -1.71
CA ALA A 53 -16.07 -5.09 -1.34
C ALA A 53 -15.83 -6.46 -2.01
N GLU A 54 -15.34 -6.48 -3.25
CA GLU A 54 -15.13 -7.71 -4.02
C GLU A 54 -13.78 -8.39 -3.71
N TYR A 55 -12.70 -7.60 -3.58
CA TYR A 55 -11.32 -8.10 -3.51
C TYR A 55 -10.66 -7.91 -2.16
N GLY A 56 -11.29 -7.19 -1.22
CA GLY A 56 -10.75 -6.90 0.10
C GLY A 56 -9.86 -5.66 0.13
N VAL A 57 -8.64 -5.81 0.66
CA VAL A 57 -7.74 -4.67 0.90
C VAL A 57 -7.23 -4.07 -0.41
N ILE A 58 -7.33 -2.74 -0.54
CA ILE A 58 -6.87 -1.99 -1.72
C ILE A 58 -5.74 -1.04 -1.32
N SER A 59 -4.60 -1.11 -1.99
CA SER A 59 -3.53 -0.13 -1.82
C SER A 59 -3.87 1.18 -2.55
N CYS A 60 -3.67 2.31 -1.90
CA CYS A 60 -3.86 3.64 -2.47
C CYS A 60 -2.76 4.61 -1.99
N CYS A 61 -2.70 5.79 -2.62
CA CYS A 61 -1.88 6.89 -2.14
C CYS A 61 -2.79 8.04 -1.72
N ILE A 62 -2.38 8.78 -0.69
CA ILE A 62 -3.05 9.97 -0.16
C ILE A 62 -2.05 11.13 -0.09
N ASP A 63 -2.58 12.34 0.08
CA ASP A 63 -1.81 13.50 0.54
C ASP A 63 -1.78 13.48 2.08
N SER A 64 -0.59 13.24 2.64
CA SER A 64 -0.32 13.24 4.08
C SER A 64 0.44 14.49 4.54
N SER A 65 0.66 15.46 3.65
CA SER A 65 1.40 16.69 3.92
C SER A 65 0.73 17.65 4.92
N PRO A 66 -0.62 17.68 5.08
CA PRO A 66 -1.24 18.52 6.10
C PRO A 66 -0.76 18.14 7.51
N ILE A 67 -0.36 19.14 8.30
CA ILE A 67 0.15 18.92 9.67
C ILE A 67 -0.88 18.21 10.57
N ASP A 68 -2.17 18.42 10.31
CA ASP A 68 -3.26 17.79 11.04
C ASP A 68 -3.29 16.26 10.83
N PHE A 69 -2.80 15.76 9.69
CA PHE A 69 -2.68 14.32 9.45
C PHE A 69 -1.63 13.69 10.36
N MET A 70 -0.48 14.36 10.56
CA MET A 70 0.58 13.88 11.45
C MET A 70 0.14 13.74 12.91
N TYR A 71 -0.79 14.59 13.35
CA TYR A 71 -1.31 14.60 14.73
C TYR A 71 -2.71 13.99 14.85
N TYR A 72 -3.25 13.40 13.78
CA TYR A 72 -4.55 12.76 13.78
C TYR A 72 -4.59 11.62 14.82
N SER A 73 -5.71 11.50 15.53
CA SER A 73 -5.88 10.52 16.60
C SER A 73 -7.17 9.71 16.48
N GLU A 74 -8.31 10.35 16.19
CA GLU A 74 -9.62 9.70 16.10
C GLU A 74 -10.63 10.54 15.29
N GLY A 75 -11.75 9.91 14.91
CA GLY A 75 -12.86 10.55 14.20
C GLY A 75 -12.83 10.30 12.69
N ILE A 76 -13.38 11.23 11.92
CA ILE A 76 -13.25 11.28 10.46
C ILE A 76 -12.25 12.40 10.18
N PHE A 77 -11.15 12.07 9.51
CA PHE A 77 -10.20 13.06 9.05
C PHE A 77 -10.73 13.75 7.79
N ASP A 78 -10.99 15.06 7.88
CA ASP A 78 -11.49 15.90 6.79
C ASP A 78 -10.80 17.27 6.87
N THR A 79 -10.20 17.72 5.77
CA THR A 79 -9.41 18.95 5.73
C THR A 79 -9.41 19.59 4.35
N ASP A 80 -9.57 20.91 4.32
CA ASP A 80 -9.50 21.72 3.08
C ASP A 80 -8.06 21.84 2.53
N GLN A 81 -7.06 21.38 3.28
CA GLN A 81 -5.64 21.41 2.87
C GLN A 81 -5.24 20.21 2.01
N CYS A 82 -6.10 19.21 1.87
CA CYS A 82 -5.82 18.00 1.09
C CYS A 82 -5.80 18.29 -0.42
N ASN A 83 -4.74 17.85 -1.10
CA ASN A 83 -4.60 17.97 -2.54
C ASN A 83 -4.62 16.59 -3.21
N ALA A 84 -5.70 16.30 -3.95
CA ALA A 84 -5.91 15.04 -4.66
C ALA A 84 -4.84 14.71 -5.73
N TRP A 85 -3.96 15.66 -6.08
CA TRP A 85 -2.91 15.49 -7.08
C TRP A 85 -1.48 15.49 -6.49
N GLU A 86 -1.31 15.80 -5.21
CA GLU A 86 -0.01 15.79 -4.51
C GLU A 86 0.07 14.63 -3.52
N LEU A 87 0.01 13.41 -4.06
CA LEU A 87 0.06 12.18 -3.26
C LEU A 87 1.49 11.88 -2.82
N ASP A 88 1.70 11.71 -1.52
CA ASP A 88 3.04 11.53 -0.92
C ASP A 88 3.15 10.31 0.02
N HIS A 89 2.03 9.66 0.34
CA HIS A 89 2.00 8.54 1.28
C HIS A 89 1.14 7.39 0.79
N ALA A 90 1.70 6.17 0.80
CA ALA A 90 1.01 4.95 0.42
C ALA A 90 0.38 4.27 1.63
N VAL A 91 -0.91 3.98 1.56
CA VAL A 91 -1.71 3.34 2.62
C VAL A 91 -2.59 2.23 2.04
N ASN A 92 -3.39 1.59 2.90
CA ASN A 92 -4.31 0.53 2.50
C ASN A 92 -5.73 0.83 2.99
N ILE A 93 -6.70 0.78 2.08
CA ILE A 93 -8.13 0.79 2.38
C ILE A 93 -8.52 -0.63 2.79
N VAL A 94 -9.00 -0.78 4.03
CA VAL A 94 -9.40 -2.08 4.61
C VAL A 94 -10.92 -2.25 4.73
N GLY A 95 -11.69 -1.22 4.38
CA GLY A 95 -13.14 -1.14 4.46
C GLY A 95 -13.64 0.29 4.26
N TYR A 96 -14.96 0.48 4.36
CA TYR A 96 -15.66 1.76 4.28
C TYR A 96 -16.95 1.73 5.11
#